data_AF-A0AAC8Q7W7-F1
#
_entry.id   AF-A0AAC8Q7W7-F1
#
_cell.length_a   1.000
_cell.length_b   1.000
_cell.length_c   1.000
_cell.angle_alpha   90.00
_cell.angle_beta   90.00
_cell.angle_gamma   90.00
#
_symmetry.space_group_name_H-M   'P 1'
#
loop_
_entity.id
_entity.type
_entity.pdbx_description
1 polymer ?
#
loop_
_entity_poly.entity_id
_entity_poly.type
_entity_poly.pdbx_seq_one_letter_code
_entity_poly.pdbx_strand_id
1 'polypeptide(L)'
;MRAEPPLPVMGTKLVCSAGPCAGSEFALEEGEYVIGRANDNPICIPDTSVSRKHVLIRRVGGGWEVSDLGSGNGTLLNGEPLTTEMPLSHGDTLTLGDTELTFNDSSNATMMMPMPSAPPPRPGRSSTRSSAPAAAPAEEAGGEEGGALAGVPRRPPPRPETRVRSTRGRAAATPQDPAAQKRKKRLLILTAAVFVMLVGLLAVMKVQQQREAEVEARNAQLAQQRREQIDALFQEAKNFIRDGKWADAKAKLLEIQELEPNYVQLPDYLARVEKEIPNQQALDEAKAALEKDQLGPAAAALAKVSKDTQLFETVRQLRTSLKDKADKRVRDALALFEQKQLDQAKAITDDVLAAEPEHRDAKVVNEQAERAIAIRDAPPPPPTVREAPKPWDQAVDRFRDGDLNGAVAMANACAGKSPQCKTLMAQMADFGNLYKKLEDLDAKGLARLLDLDKKITKGQGSKLSRNAGTRAANIFFKSASAAKASGQYGRAMENAQRALQADPSHAGANNIVAEMRAKAKELYLFAYSLKDSNPEDAVPKFREVMAMTPSEDETHQKAKSWVEKLK
;
A
#
# COMPACT_ATOMS: atom_id res chain seq x y z
N MET A 1 46.04 34.79 14.96
CA MET A 1 45.53 33.47 15.38
C MET A 1 44.31 33.16 14.51
N ARG A 2 44.29 32.01 13.82
CA ARG A 2 43.06 31.40 13.30
C ARG A 2 42.76 30.22 14.20
N ALA A 3 41.52 30.04 14.63
CA ALA A 3 41.12 28.80 15.29
C ALA A 3 41.10 27.68 14.25
N GLU A 4 41.61 26.51 14.61
CA GLU A 4 41.36 25.30 13.84
C GLU A 4 39.89 24.88 14.02
N PRO A 5 39.23 24.34 12.99
CA PRO A 5 37.94 23.69 13.18
C PRO A 5 38.13 22.45 14.09
N PRO A 6 37.15 22.11 14.95
CA PRO A 6 37.24 20.89 15.74
C PRO A 6 37.33 19.67 14.82
N LEU A 7 38.18 18.71 15.20
CA LEU A 7 38.33 17.44 14.47
C LEU A 7 36.99 16.68 14.43
N PRO A 8 36.66 15.99 13.33
CA PRO A 8 35.45 15.19 13.25
C PRO A 8 35.54 14.03 14.26
N VAL A 9 34.57 13.97 15.18
CA VAL A 9 34.43 12.85 16.12
C VAL A 9 34.00 11.59 15.37
N MET A 10 34.95 10.68 15.16
CA MET A 10 34.76 9.38 14.50
C MET A 10 34.08 8.40 15.46
N GLY A 11 32.80 8.62 15.74
CA GLY A 11 31.98 7.79 16.63
C GLY A 11 31.36 6.57 15.95
N THR A 12 30.78 5.69 16.77
CA THR A 12 29.79 4.69 16.31
C THR A 12 28.43 5.37 16.16
N LYS A 13 27.67 5.04 15.11
CA LYS A 13 26.29 5.53 14.93
C LYS A 13 25.37 4.54 14.24
N LEU A 14 24.07 4.65 14.51
CA LEU A 14 23.01 4.08 13.67
C LEU A 14 22.53 5.16 12.69
N VAL A 15 22.34 4.80 11.43
CA VAL A 15 21.78 5.67 10.39
C VAL A 15 20.46 5.05 9.92
N CYS A 16 19.36 5.77 10.03
CA CYS A 16 18.06 5.29 9.58
C CYS A 16 17.97 5.40 8.05
N SER A 17 18.08 4.27 7.34
CA SER A 17 18.10 4.18 5.88
C SER A 17 16.69 4.20 5.27
N ALA A 18 15.72 3.60 5.95
CA ALA A 18 14.32 3.53 5.51
C ALA A 18 13.35 3.61 6.70
N GLY A 19 12.07 3.87 6.40
CA GLY A 19 11.00 4.02 7.38
C GLY A 19 10.79 5.44 7.90
N PRO A 20 9.93 5.65 8.93
CA PRO A 20 9.54 6.97 9.42
C PRO A 20 10.65 7.86 10.00
N CYS A 21 11.85 7.31 10.25
CA CYS A 21 13.03 8.08 10.66
C CYS A 21 14.04 8.35 9.54
N ALA A 22 13.77 7.98 8.28
CA ALA A 22 14.77 7.96 7.21
C ALA A 22 15.55 9.28 7.09
N GLY A 23 16.89 9.18 7.11
CA GLY A 23 17.83 10.31 7.15
C GLY A 23 18.21 10.79 8.56
N SER A 24 17.67 10.19 9.62
CA SER A 24 18.11 10.43 11.01
C SER A 24 19.39 9.66 11.34
N GLU A 25 20.28 10.26 12.12
CA GLU A 25 21.46 9.60 12.68
C GLU A 25 21.41 9.61 14.22
N PHE A 26 21.72 8.48 14.84
CA PHE A 26 21.77 8.31 16.30
C PHE A 26 23.18 7.89 16.70
N ALA A 27 23.88 8.75 17.47
CA ALA A 27 25.21 8.41 17.99
C ALA A 27 25.11 7.35 19.09
N LEU A 28 26.06 6.41 19.08
CA LEU A 28 26.20 5.35 20.09
C LEU A 28 27.50 5.56 20.86
N GLU A 29 27.37 5.81 22.15
CA GLU A 29 28.46 6.00 23.12
C GLU A 29 28.61 4.73 24.00
N GLU A 30 29.24 4.80 25.16
CA GLU A 30 29.38 3.63 26.05
C GLU A 30 28.09 3.40 26.87
N GLY A 31 27.31 2.37 26.53
CA GLY A 31 26.13 2.01 27.30
C GLY A 31 25.22 0.94 26.68
N GLU A 32 23.97 0.93 27.15
CA GLU A 32 22.88 0.10 26.66
C GLU A 32 21.79 0.98 26.03
N TYR A 33 21.40 0.66 24.80
CA TYR A 33 20.46 1.41 23.98
C TYR A 33 19.24 0.55 23.68
N VAL A 34 18.16 0.76 24.43
CA VAL A 34 16.84 0.25 24.05
C VAL A 34 16.29 1.10 22.90
N ILE A 35 15.86 0.43 21.85
CA ILE A 35 15.28 1.02 20.64
C ILE A 35 13.82 0.56 20.54
N GLY A 36 12.92 1.48 20.21
CA GLY A 36 11.49 1.18 20.04
C GLY A 36 10.65 2.44 19.93
N ARG A 37 9.33 2.29 19.73
CA ARG A 37 8.41 3.44 19.55
C ARG A 37 8.04 4.18 20.85
N ALA A 38 8.34 3.64 22.03
CA ALA A 38 8.01 4.34 23.26
C ALA A 38 8.96 5.53 23.50
N ASN A 39 8.40 6.69 23.85
CA ASN A 39 9.15 7.93 24.07
C ASN A 39 10.05 7.91 25.33
N ASP A 40 10.02 6.84 26.13
CA ASP A 40 10.93 6.60 27.26
C ASP A 40 12.21 5.82 26.85
N ASN A 41 12.36 5.46 25.58
CA ASN A 41 13.56 4.80 25.07
C ASN A 41 14.69 5.80 24.77
N PRO A 42 15.97 5.42 24.99
CA PRO A 42 17.13 6.18 24.51
C PRO A 42 17.10 6.51 23.00
N ILE A 43 16.57 5.60 22.17
CA ILE A 43 16.32 5.84 20.75
C ILE A 43 14.83 5.57 20.48
N CYS A 44 14.05 6.65 20.34
CA CYS A 44 12.65 6.56 19.93
C CYS A 44 12.54 6.52 18.39
N ILE A 45 11.97 5.43 17.88
CA ILE A 45 11.64 5.26 16.45
C ILE A 45 10.11 5.42 16.31
N PRO A 46 9.58 6.53 15.73
CA PRO A 46 8.15 6.84 15.74
C PRO A 46 7.31 6.02 14.71
N ASP A 47 7.66 4.75 14.53
CA ASP A 47 7.07 3.82 13.56
C ASP A 47 6.03 2.91 14.22
N THR A 48 4.81 2.89 13.68
CA THR A 48 3.70 2.08 14.21
C THR A 48 3.99 0.59 14.22
N SER A 49 4.80 0.08 13.28
CA SER A 49 5.24 -1.31 13.18
C SER A 49 6.30 -1.68 14.23
N VAL A 50 7.02 -0.69 14.78
CA VAL A 50 8.01 -0.89 15.82
C VAL A 50 7.32 -1.02 17.19
N SER A 51 7.81 -1.99 17.97
CA SER A 51 7.29 -2.30 19.31
C SER A 51 7.69 -1.24 20.34
N ARG A 52 6.94 -1.12 21.45
CA ARG A 52 7.20 -0.09 22.48
C ARG A 52 8.64 -0.13 22.97
N LYS A 53 9.13 -1.33 23.29
CA LYS A 53 10.56 -1.68 23.38
C LYS A 53 10.71 -2.86 22.41
N HIS A 54 11.68 -2.80 21.51
CA HIS A 54 11.75 -3.70 20.35
C HIS A 54 13.09 -4.43 20.32
N VAL A 55 14.20 -3.70 20.34
CA VAL A 55 15.55 -4.27 20.34
C VAL A 55 16.43 -3.55 21.34
N LEU A 56 17.38 -4.28 21.93
CA LEU A 56 18.46 -3.78 22.77
C LEU A 56 19.78 -3.88 21.97
N ILE A 57 20.52 -2.79 21.91
CA ILE A 57 21.92 -2.77 21.46
C ILE A 57 22.81 -2.40 22.65
N ARG A 58 23.82 -3.22 22.94
CA ARG A 58 24.73 -3.02 24.09
C ARG A 58 26.19 -3.25 23.68
N ARG A 59 27.12 -2.60 24.38
CA ARG A 59 28.56 -2.77 24.12
C ARG A 59 29.16 -3.83 25.03
N VAL A 60 29.75 -4.89 24.44
CA VAL A 60 30.28 -6.06 25.17
C VAL A 60 31.64 -6.46 24.60
N GLY A 61 32.61 -6.72 25.49
CA GLY A 61 33.97 -7.17 25.11
C GLY A 61 34.79 -6.19 24.26
N GLY A 62 34.31 -4.96 24.06
CA GLY A 62 34.87 -3.95 23.17
C GLY A 62 34.11 -3.80 21.84
N GLY A 63 33.35 -4.82 21.43
CA GLY A 63 32.42 -4.79 20.30
C GLY A 63 30.99 -4.47 20.72
N TRP A 64 30.05 -4.63 19.79
CA TRP A 64 28.63 -4.38 19.98
C TRP A 64 27.80 -5.64 19.78
N GLU A 65 26.71 -5.78 20.53
CA GLU A 65 25.76 -6.89 20.46
C GLU A 65 24.33 -6.36 20.32
N VAL A 66 23.49 -7.13 19.63
CA VAL A 66 22.07 -6.85 19.40
C VAL A 66 21.19 -8.00 19.91
N SER A 67 20.05 -7.68 20.53
CA SER A 67 19.17 -8.62 21.23
C SER A 67 17.70 -8.18 21.11
N ASP A 68 16.82 -9.02 20.55
CA ASP A 68 15.39 -8.71 20.43
C ASP A 68 14.68 -8.85 21.79
N LEU A 69 13.82 -7.87 22.14
CA LEU A 69 13.17 -7.77 23.44
C LEU A 69 11.79 -8.44 23.49
N GLY A 70 11.52 -9.43 22.63
CA GLY A 70 10.21 -10.05 22.46
C GLY A 70 9.29 -9.17 21.62
N SER A 71 9.81 -8.65 20.51
CA SER A 71 9.11 -7.71 19.66
C SER A 71 8.01 -8.35 18.82
N GLY A 72 6.95 -7.59 18.52
CA GLY A 72 5.74 -8.13 17.88
C GLY A 72 5.92 -8.57 16.42
N ASN A 73 6.93 -8.04 15.72
CA ASN A 73 7.24 -8.34 14.32
C ASN A 73 8.60 -9.06 14.15
N GLY A 74 9.35 -9.24 15.24
CA GLY A 74 10.75 -9.62 15.21
C GLY A 74 11.70 -8.51 14.74
N THR A 75 12.96 -8.64 15.13
CA THR A 75 14.12 -7.92 14.57
C THR A 75 14.75 -8.78 13.47
N LEU A 76 15.06 -8.20 12.31
CA LEU A 76 15.94 -8.84 11.31
C LEU A 76 17.34 -8.20 11.36
N LEU A 77 18.38 -9.02 11.21
CA LEU A 77 19.76 -8.61 11.02
C LEU A 77 20.21 -9.07 9.63
N ASN A 78 20.57 -8.13 8.75
CA ASN A 78 20.93 -8.38 7.35
C ASN A 78 19.89 -9.21 6.54
N GLY A 79 18.61 -9.17 6.97
CA GLY A 79 17.51 -9.92 6.37
C GLY A 79 17.20 -11.28 7.03
N GLU A 80 18.02 -11.77 7.96
CA GLU A 80 17.75 -12.99 8.72
C GLU A 80 17.16 -12.68 10.11
N PRO A 81 16.22 -13.49 10.64
CA PRO A 81 15.54 -13.20 11.91
C PRO A 81 16.47 -13.43 13.12
N LEU A 82 16.52 -12.43 14.02
CA LEU A 82 17.35 -12.45 15.21
C LEU A 82 16.73 -13.34 16.32
N THR A 83 17.08 -14.63 16.33
CA THR A 83 16.54 -15.61 17.29
C THR A 83 17.24 -15.64 18.65
N THR A 84 18.44 -15.07 18.74
CA THR A 84 19.31 -15.03 19.92
C THR A 84 20.18 -13.78 19.86
N GLU A 85 20.86 -13.42 20.96
CA GLU A 85 21.82 -12.30 20.96
C GLU A 85 22.95 -12.55 19.94
N MET A 86 23.32 -11.53 19.15
CA MET A 86 24.33 -11.62 18.09
C MET A 86 25.28 -10.42 18.10
N PRO A 87 26.54 -10.57 17.67
CA PRO A 87 27.45 -9.45 17.48
C PRO A 87 27.00 -8.58 16.29
N LEU A 88 27.28 -7.28 16.35
CA LEU A 88 26.91 -6.27 15.35
C LEU A 88 28.16 -5.64 14.73
N SER A 89 28.26 -5.67 13.40
CA SER A 89 29.44 -5.33 12.60
C SER A 89 29.22 -4.08 11.75
N HIS A 90 30.30 -3.35 11.42
CA HIS A 90 30.20 -2.18 10.56
C HIS A 90 29.57 -2.52 9.19
N GLY A 91 28.48 -1.83 8.84
CA GLY A 91 27.69 -2.04 7.63
C GLY A 91 26.45 -2.91 7.82
N ASP A 92 26.29 -3.57 8.98
CA ASP A 92 25.11 -4.40 9.27
C ASP A 92 23.83 -3.55 9.29
N THR A 93 22.75 -4.09 8.74
CA THR A 93 21.44 -3.43 8.69
C THR A 93 20.42 -4.19 9.54
N LEU A 94 19.81 -3.46 10.47
CA LEU A 94 18.75 -3.94 11.34
C LEU A 94 17.39 -3.48 10.80
N THR A 95 16.52 -4.42 10.46
CA THR A 95 15.13 -4.12 10.04
C THR A 95 14.20 -4.31 11.22
N LEU A 96 13.56 -3.21 11.65
CA LEU A 96 12.61 -3.15 12.76
C LEU A 96 11.24 -2.80 12.17
N GLY A 97 10.45 -3.81 11.78
CA GLY A 97 9.18 -3.59 11.07
C GLY A 97 9.38 -2.94 9.69
N ASP A 98 8.82 -1.75 9.48
CA ASP A 98 8.98 -0.95 8.25
C ASP A 98 10.13 0.09 8.34
N THR A 99 10.94 0.05 9.42
CA THR A 99 12.17 0.86 9.59
C THR A 99 13.44 0.04 9.37
N GLU A 100 14.45 0.63 8.73
CA GLU A 100 15.80 0.07 8.61
C GLU A 100 16.85 0.99 9.25
N LEU A 101 17.76 0.40 10.04
CA LEU A 101 18.87 1.09 10.70
C LEU A 101 20.20 0.44 10.31
N THR A 102 21.07 1.14 9.59
CA THR A 102 22.44 0.67 9.28
C THR A 102 23.42 1.09 10.38
N PHE A 103 24.15 0.14 10.93
CA PHE A 103 25.15 0.33 11.98
C PHE A 103 26.52 0.67 11.39
N ASN A 104 27.07 1.82 11.79
CA ASN A 104 28.34 2.36 11.31
C ASN A 104 29.30 2.58 12.49
N ASP A 105 30.11 1.58 12.82
CA ASP A 105 31.25 1.71 13.74
C ASP A 105 32.45 2.31 12.99
N SER A 106 32.66 3.62 13.11
CA SER A 106 33.81 4.31 12.50
C SER A 106 35.14 4.01 13.19
N SER A 107 35.10 3.42 14.39
CA SER A 107 36.22 3.25 15.32
C SER A 107 37.08 2.01 15.00
N ASN A 108 36.49 1.00 14.32
CA ASN A 108 37.07 -0.34 14.24
C ASN A 108 37.45 -0.79 12.82
N ALA A 109 37.37 0.09 11.82
CA ALA A 109 37.55 -0.19 10.38
C ALA A 109 39.00 -0.57 9.94
N THR A 110 39.87 -0.99 10.87
CA THR A 110 41.27 -1.36 10.60
C THR A 110 41.50 -2.88 10.51
N MET A 111 40.54 -3.71 10.95
CA MET A 111 40.68 -5.16 10.99
C MET A 111 39.69 -5.88 10.06
N MET A 112 40.22 -6.83 9.28
CA MET A 112 39.53 -7.79 8.39
C MET A 112 39.14 -7.31 6.96
N MET A 113 40.04 -7.57 6.00
CA MET A 113 39.66 -7.77 4.60
C MET A 113 39.09 -9.20 4.40
N PRO A 114 38.19 -9.44 3.43
CA PRO A 114 37.65 -10.77 3.15
C PRO A 114 38.70 -11.70 2.51
N MET A 115 38.73 -12.97 2.94
CA MET A 115 39.45 -14.04 2.24
C MET A 115 38.56 -14.71 1.17
N PRO A 116 39.15 -15.26 0.08
CA PRO A 116 38.39 -15.88 -1.00
C PRO A 116 37.72 -17.20 -0.59
N SER A 117 36.50 -17.42 -1.11
CA SER A 117 35.63 -18.53 -0.75
C SER A 117 36.10 -19.89 -1.28
N ALA A 118 35.93 -20.95 -0.48
CA ALA A 118 36.10 -22.34 -0.91
C ALA A 118 34.86 -22.84 -1.70
N PRO A 119 35.01 -23.79 -2.65
CA PRO A 119 33.93 -24.25 -3.51
C PRO A 119 32.95 -25.24 -2.83
N PRO A 120 31.68 -25.30 -3.27
CA PRO A 120 30.64 -26.11 -2.63
C PRO A 120 30.69 -27.61 -3.00
N PRO A 121 30.22 -28.51 -2.10
CA PRO A 121 30.05 -29.93 -2.40
C PRO A 121 28.87 -30.18 -3.37
N ARG A 122 28.95 -31.26 -4.16
CA ARG A 122 27.88 -31.70 -5.09
C ARG A 122 27.08 -32.89 -4.52
N PRO A 123 25.80 -33.06 -4.92
CA PRO A 123 24.90 -34.04 -4.28
C PRO A 123 24.88 -35.43 -4.95
N GLY A 124 24.62 -36.46 -4.13
CA GLY A 124 24.02 -37.74 -4.52
C GLY A 124 23.07 -38.19 -3.40
N ARG A 125 21.75 -38.32 -3.63
CA ARG A 125 20.98 -39.36 -4.37
C ARG A 125 20.67 -40.61 -3.54
N SER A 126 19.51 -41.22 -3.81
CA SER A 126 18.70 -41.96 -2.84
C SER A 126 18.19 -43.33 -3.34
N SER A 127 17.99 -44.26 -2.41
CA SER A 127 17.08 -45.44 -2.45
C SER A 127 17.25 -46.24 -1.13
N THR A 128 16.30 -46.61 -0.26
CA THR A 128 14.90 -47.12 -0.30
C THR A 128 14.76 -48.66 -0.27
N ARG A 129 13.75 -49.17 0.48
CA ARG A 129 13.32 -50.57 0.76
C ARG A 129 14.04 -51.25 1.95
N SER A 130 13.42 -51.93 2.93
CA SER A 130 12.05 -52.43 3.22
C SER A 130 11.64 -53.85 2.76
N SER A 131 11.61 -54.80 3.71
CA SER A 131 10.83 -56.07 3.87
C SER A 131 11.50 -56.89 5.02
N ALA A 132 10.88 -57.54 6.03
CA ALA A 132 9.55 -58.15 6.30
C ALA A 132 9.34 -59.56 5.70
N PRO A 133 8.50 -60.48 6.28
CA PRO A 133 7.82 -60.52 7.60
C PRO A 133 8.63 -61.37 8.63
N ALA A 134 8.20 -62.14 9.66
CA ALA A 134 6.92 -62.59 10.30
C ALA A 134 7.22 -62.92 11.81
N ALA A 135 6.40 -63.52 12.69
CA ALA A 135 5.03 -64.11 12.68
C ALA A 135 4.32 -63.88 14.05
N ALA A 136 3.03 -64.24 14.17
CA ALA A 136 2.09 -63.90 15.28
C ALA A 136 1.41 -65.20 15.85
N PRO A 137 0.31 -65.22 16.65
CA PRO A 137 -0.59 -64.15 17.15
C PRO A 137 -1.08 -64.27 18.63
N ALA A 138 -2.07 -63.43 19.01
CA ALA A 138 -3.03 -63.55 20.12
C ALA A 138 -2.51 -63.44 21.58
N GLU A 139 -3.19 -62.82 22.56
CA GLU A 139 -4.35 -61.88 22.65
C GLU A 139 -4.28 -61.24 24.08
N GLU A 140 -5.10 -60.28 24.57
CA GLU A 140 -6.32 -59.64 24.08
C GLU A 140 -6.26 -58.09 24.18
N ALA A 141 -6.90 -57.43 25.18
CA ALA A 141 -7.12 -55.97 25.19
C ALA A 141 -7.26 -55.31 26.59
N GLY A 142 -7.04 -53.98 26.64
CA GLY A 142 -7.72 -53.05 27.57
C GLY A 142 -6.87 -52.28 28.59
N GLY A 143 -7.00 -50.94 28.62
CA GLY A 143 -6.52 -50.05 29.70
C GLY A 143 -5.81 -48.77 29.24
N GLU A 144 -6.13 -47.63 29.86
CA GLU A 144 -5.64 -46.28 29.51
C GLU A 144 -4.76 -45.63 30.60
N GLU A 145 -4.05 -44.55 30.21
CA GLU A 145 -3.54 -43.44 31.03
C GLU A 145 -2.48 -43.67 32.14
N GLY A 146 -1.94 -42.54 32.65
CA GLY A 146 -1.40 -42.46 34.02
C GLY A 146 0.09 -42.13 34.16
N GLY A 147 0.48 -40.87 33.90
CA GLY A 147 1.88 -40.44 34.01
C GLY A 147 2.39 -40.15 35.44
N ALA A 148 3.73 -40.24 35.57
CA ALA A 148 4.61 -39.39 36.40
C ALA A 148 4.57 -39.39 37.96
N LEU A 149 5.69 -39.90 38.51
CA LEU A 149 6.58 -39.25 39.50
C LEU A 149 6.25 -39.11 41.01
N ALA A 150 7.31 -39.35 41.80
CA ALA A 150 7.70 -38.69 43.06
C ALA A 150 6.89 -38.89 44.38
N GLY A 151 7.38 -39.81 45.22
CA GLY A 151 8.32 -39.41 46.30
C GLY A 151 7.83 -39.17 47.74
N VAL A 152 8.30 -40.05 48.65
CA VAL A 152 8.74 -39.75 50.05
C VAL A 152 7.68 -39.33 51.09
N PRO A 153 7.52 -40.11 52.19
CA PRO A 153 8.10 -39.69 53.48
C PRO A 153 8.95 -40.76 54.20
N ARG A 154 9.70 -40.34 55.22
CA ARG A 154 10.67 -41.16 56.00
C ARG A 154 10.09 -41.77 57.28
N ARG A 155 10.78 -42.80 57.81
CA ARG A 155 10.44 -43.56 59.04
C ARG A 155 11.62 -43.59 60.03
N PRO A 156 11.38 -43.36 61.32
CA PRO A 156 12.15 -43.94 62.45
C PRO A 156 11.22 -44.75 63.39
N PRO A 157 11.68 -45.39 64.51
CA PRO A 157 13.01 -45.40 65.13
C PRO A 157 13.61 -46.83 65.25
N PRO A 158 14.72 -47.03 66.00
CA PRO A 158 14.58 -47.54 67.38
C PRO A 158 15.50 -46.90 68.45
N ARG A 159 15.40 -47.42 69.69
CA ARG A 159 16.19 -47.18 70.93
C ARG A 159 17.58 -47.87 70.87
N PRO A 160 18.53 -47.74 71.85
CA PRO A 160 18.41 -47.38 73.29
C PRO A 160 19.51 -46.36 73.77
N GLU A 161 19.99 -46.17 75.03
CA GLU A 161 19.97 -46.86 76.35
C GLU A 161 19.97 -45.87 77.57
N THR A 162 19.93 -46.42 78.80
CA THR A 162 20.42 -45.88 80.11
C THR A 162 19.88 -44.56 80.71
N ARG A 163 19.32 -44.63 81.94
CA ARG A 163 19.86 -43.87 83.10
C ARG A 163 19.46 -44.43 84.49
N VAL A 164 20.50 -44.69 85.30
CA VAL A 164 20.66 -44.64 86.77
C VAL A 164 19.44 -44.76 87.72
N ARG A 165 19.57 -45.74 88.63
CA ARG A 165 18.83 -46.00 89.88
C ARG A 165 18.93 -44.86 90.92
N SER A 166 17.82 -44.47 91.55
CA SER A 166 17.79 -43.68 92.79
C SER A 166 16.65 -44.12 93.72
N THR A 167 16.77 -43.87 95.02
CA THR A 167 16.01 -44.55 96.08
C THR A 167 15.22 -43.61 97.00
N ARG A 168 14.01 -44.02 97.41
CA ARG A 168 13.40 -43.65 98.69
C ARG A 168 12.23 -44.58 99.07
N GLY A 169 12.19 -45.02 100.34
CA GLY A 169 10.95 -45.42 101.01
C GLY A 169 10.25 -44.18 101.61
N ARG A 170 9.24 -44.28 102.47
CA ARG A 170 8.55 -45.41 103.13
C ARG A 170 7.25 -44.86 103.74
N ALA A 171 6.11 -45.54 103.59
CA ALA A 171 4.90 -45.28 104.37
C ALA A 171 4.02 -46.54 104.45
N ALA A 172 3.22 -46.67 105.52
CA ALA A 172 2.34 -47.82 105.77
C ALA A 172 0.87 -47.48 105.53
N ALA A 173 0.03 -48.50 105.37
CA ALA A 173 -1.41 -48.36 105.14
C ALA A 173 -2.22 -48.23 106.44
N THR A 174 -3.41 -47.62 106.34
CA THR A 174 -4.45 -47.59 107.37
C THR A 174 -5.83 -47.99 106.81
N PRO A 175 -6.78 -48.46 107.64
CA PRO A 175 -7.98 -49.17 107.16
C PRO A 175 -9.06 -48.26 106.54
N GLN A 176 -10.00 -48.84 105.78
CA GLN A 176 -11.10 -48.13 105.13
C GLN A 176 -12.48 -48.52 105.68
N ASP A 177 -13.35 -47.52 105.88
CA ASP A 177 -14.75 -47.67 106.31
C ASP A 177 -15.67 -48.25 105.20
N PRO A 178 -16.44 -49.31 105.47
CA PRO A 178 -17.37 -49.91 104.50
C PRO A 178 -18.59 -49.03 104.14
N ALA A 179 -19.03 -48.10 105.00
CA ALA A 179 -20.11 -47.18 104.67
C ALA A 179 -19.68 -46.17 103.60
N ALA A 180 -18.47 -45.61 103.74
CA ALA A 180 -17.84 -44.79 102.69
C ALA A 180 -17.69 -45.55 101.37
N GLN A 181 -17.42 -46.86 101.38
CA GLN A 181 -17.28 -47.66 100.15
C GLN A 181 -18.59 -47.74 99.33
N LYS A 182 -19.78 -47.84 99.93
CA LYS A 182 -21.04 -47.86 99.15
C LYS A 182 -21.32 -46.51 98.46
N ARG A 183 -21.03 -45.38 99.13
CA ARG A 183 -21.11 -44.05 98.50
C ARG A 183 -20.07 -43.89 97.40
N LYS A 184 -18.80 -44.28 97.65
CA LYS A 184 -17.74 -44.29 96.62
C LYS A 184 -18.09 -45.16 95.41
N LYS A 185 -18.69 -46.35 95.59
CA LYS A 185 -19.13 -47.21 94.48
C LYS A 185 -20.25 -46.60 93.63
N ARG A 186 -21.28 -45.99 94.26
CA ARG A 186 -22.32 -45.26 93.49
C ARG A 186 -21.75 -44.05 92.76
N LEU A 187 -20.84 -43.31 93.38
CA LEU A 187 -20.14 -42.18 92.75
C LEU A 187 -19.27 -42.65 91.57
N LEU A 188 -18.52 -43.75 91.72
CA LEU A 188 -17.72 -44.37 90.66
C LEU A 188 -18.57 -44.83 89.47
N ILE A 189 -19.76 -45.38 89.71
CA ILE A 189 -20.67 -45.81 88.63
C ILE A 189 -21.23 -44.57 87.89
N LEU A 190 -21.58 -43.50 88.61
CA LEU A 190 -22.02 -42.24 88.01
C LEU A 190 -20.89 -41.55 87.23
N THR A 191 -19.67 -41.47 87.77
CA THR A 191 -18.53 -40.88 87.03
C THR A 191 -18.11 -41.74 85.86
N ALA A 192 -18.21 -43.08 85.94
CA ALA A 192 -17.99 -43.96 84.79
C ALA A 192 -19.06 -43.78 83.71
N ALA A 193 -20.35 -43.64 84.08
CA ALA A 193 -21.43 -43.39 83.12
C ALA A 193 -21.27 -42.02 82.43
N VAL A 194 -20.93 -40.97 83.18
CA VAL A 194 -20.61 -39.65 82.62
C VAL A 194 -19.37 -39.71 81.74
N PHE A 195 -18.31 -40.43 82.15
CA PHE A 195 -17.11 -40.60 81.34
C PHE A 195 -17.39 -41.34 80.02
N VAL A 196 -18.19 -42.41 80.03
CA VAL A 196 -18.60 -43.13 78.81
C VAL A 196 -19.45 -42.24 77.91
N MET A 197 -20.37 -41.43 78.46
CA MET A 197 -21.14 -40.46 77.69
C MET A 197 -20.25 -39.37 77.06
N LEU A 198 -19.26 -38.86 77.79
CA LEU A 198 -18.34 -37.82 77.34
C LEU A 198 -17.34 -38.35 76.29
N VAL A 199 -16.85 -39.58 76.45
CA VAL A 199 -16.05 -40.30 75.43
C VAL A 199 -16.90 -40.58 74.18
N GLY A 200 -18.17 -40.95 74.34
CA GLY A 200 -19.11 -41.11 73.24
C GLY A 200 -19.34 -39.79 72.47
N LEU A 201 -19.52 -38.68 73.18
CA LEU A 201 -19.65 -37.35 72.59
C LEU A 201 -18.38 -36.96 71.80
N LEU A 202 -17.19 -37.16 72.38
CA LEU A 202 -15.91 -36.91 71.72
C LEU A 202 -15.70 -37.80 70.49
N ALA A 203 -16.16 -39.06 70.52
CA ALA A 203 -16.12 -39.95 69.37
C ALA A 203 -17.05 -39.46 68.24
N VAL A 204 -18.26 -39.00 68.56
CA VAL A 204 -19.20 -38.40 67.58
C VAL A 204 -18.60 -37.12 66.99
N MET A 205 -18.08 -36.20 67.81
CA MET A 205 -17.41 -34.99 67.33
C MET A 205 -16.22 -35.30 66.41
N LYS A 206 -15.43 -36.33 66.72
CA LYS A 206 -14.31 -36.76 65.88
C LYS A 206 -14.78 -37.33 64.53
N VAL A 207 -15.87 -38.10 64.51
CA VAL A 207 -16.48 -38.60 63.26
C VAL A 207 -17.08 -37.46 62.43
N GLN A 208 -17.63 -36.42 63.06
CA GLN A 208 -18.07 -35.20 62.37
C GLN A 208 -16.87 -34.47 61.74
N GLN A 209 -15.81 -34.19 62.49
CA GLN A 209 -14.58 -33.58 61.94
C GLN A 209 -13.96 -34.38 60.79
N GLN A 210 -13.98 -35.72 60.85
CA GLN A 210 -13.48 -36.56 59.75
C GLN A 210 -14.34 -36.42 58.48
N ARG A 211 -15.67 -36.38 58.62
CA ARG A 211 -16.58 -36.15 57.48
C ARG A 211 -16.48 -34.74 56.91
N GLU A 212 -16.30 -33.74 57.77
CA GLU A 212 -16.07 -32.35 57.37
C GLU A 212 -14.76 -32.23 56.58
N ALA A 213 -13.67 -32.86 57.05
CA ALA A 213 -12.40 -32.90 56.34
C ALA A 213 -12.45 -33.71 55.03
N GLU A 214 -13.22 -34.81 54.96
CA GLU A 214 -13.46 -35.56 53.71
C GLU A 214 -14.23 -34.73 52.67
N VAL A 215 -15.24 -33.97 53.11
CA VAL A 215 -16.00 -33.04 52.27
C VAL A 215 -15.14 -31.85 51.82
N GLU A 216 -14.34 -31.28 52.72
CA GLU A 216 -13.41 -30.20 52.40
C GLU A 216 -12.34 -30.64 51.39
N ALA A 217 -11.72 -31.81 51.59
CA ALA A 217 -10.76 -32.39 50.66
C ALA A 217 -11.39 -32.67 49.28
N ARG A 218 -12.61 -33.23 49.25
CA ARG A 218 -13.33 -33.47 47.98
C ARG A 218 -13.70 -32.16 47.28
N ASN A 219 -14.12 -31.14 48.01
CA ASN A 219 -14.42 -29.82 47.45
C ASN A 219 -13.15 -29.13 46.93
N ALA A 220 -12.02 -29.26 47.63
CA ALA A 220 -10.72 -28.76 47.19
C ALA A 220 -10.25 -29.47 45.90
N GLN A 221 -10.42 -30.80 45.82
CA GLN A 221 -10.11 -31.59 44.62
C GLN A 221 -10.99 -31.19 43.43
N LEU A 222 -12.31 -31.04 43.62
CA LEU A 222 -13.22 -30.56 42.58
C LEU A 222 -12.90 -29.12 42.13
N ALA A 223 -12.48 -28.25 43.05
CA ALA A 223 -12.03 -26.90 42.74
C ALA A 223 -10.68 -26.87 42.01
N GLN A 224 -9.79 -27.84 42.28
CA GLN A 224 -8.56 -28.02 41.51
C GLN A 224 -8.86 -28.49 40.09
N GLN A 225 -9.67 -29.56 39.93
CA GLN A 225 -10.07 -30.07 38.61
C GLN A 225 -10.78 -29.00 37.76
N ARG A 226 -11.63 -28.14 38.36
CA ARG A 226 -12.23 -27.01 37.66
C ARG A 226 -11.19 -26.00 37.16
N ARG A 227 -10.19 -25.66 37.98
CA ARG A 227 -9.09 -24.74 37.58
C ARG A 227 -8.26 -25.34 36.44
N GLU A 228 -7.89 -26.61 36.55
CA GLU A 228 -7.15 -27.34 35.51
C GLU A 228 -7.92 -27.39 34.18
N GLN A 229 -9.24 -27.60 34.23
CA GLN A 229 -10.13 -27.51 33.06
C GLN A 229 -10.19 -26.10 32.48
N ILE A 230 -10.38 -25.06 33.30
CA ILE A 230 -10.44 -23.67 32.85
C ILE A 230 -9.11 -23.23 32.21
N ASP A 231 -7.97 -23.56 32.82
CA ASP A 231 -6.66 -23.23 32.27
C ASP A 231 -6.41 -23.97 30.95
N ALA A 232 -6.81 -25.25 30.82
CA ALA A 232 -6.74 -25.98 29.54
C ALA A 232 -7.58 -25.30 28.44
N LEU A 233 -8.85 -24.98 28.72
CA LEU A 233 -9.73 -24.25 27.80
C LEU A 233 -9.17 -22.88 27.42
N PHE A 234 -8.49 -22.19 28.34
CA PHE A 234 -7.92 -20.88 28.09
C PHE A 234 -6.65 -20.96 27.23
N GLN A 235 -5.88 -22.05 27.32
CA GLN A 235 -4.79 -22.33 26.37
C GLN A 235 -5.34 -22.76 25.00
N GLU A 236 -6.44 -23.52 24.91
CA GLU A 236 -7.13 -23.78 23.65
C GLU A 236 -7.58 -22.48 22.99
N ALA A 237 -8.25 -21.59 23.72
CA ALA A 237 -8.66 -20.27 23.22
C ALA A 237 -7.46 -19.43 22.72
N LYS A 238 -6.32 -19.45 23.43
CA LYS A 238 -5.08 -18.78 23.00
C LYS A 238 -4.48 -19.38 21.73
N ASN A 239 -4.49 -20.70 21.59
CA ASN A 239 -4.06 -21.38 20.36
C ASN A 239 -4.97 -20.97 19.20
N PHE A 240 -6.30 -21.00 19.37
CA PHE A 240 -7.24 -20.55 18.34
C PHE A 240 -7.04 -19.07 17.96
N ILE A 241 -6.74 -18.17 18.92
CA ILE A 241 -6.41 -16.75 18.64
C ILE A 241 -5.13 -16.62 17.82
N ARG A 242 -4.06 -17.34 18.16
CA ARG A 242 -2.80 -17.34 17.39
C ARG A 242 -3.02 -17.87 15.97
N ASP A 243 -3.86 -18.91 15.83
CA ASP A 243 -4.14 -19.58 14.57
C ASP A 243 -5.23 -18.87 13.72
N GLY A 244 -5.67 -17.66 14.11
CA GLY A 244 -6.67 -16.84 13.40
C GLY A 244 -8.13 -17.35 13.49
N LYS A 245 -8.40 -18.33 14.34
CA LYS A 245 -9.70 -19.01 14.48
C LYS A 245 -10.57 -18.36 15.55
N TRP A 246 -10.93 -17.09 15.31
CA TRP A 246 -11.65 -16.26 16.29
C TRP A 246 -13.02 -16.84 16.71
N ALA A 247 -13.73 -17.53 15.83
CA ALA A 247 -15.00 -18.18 16.19
C ALA A 247 -14.80 -19.33 17.20
N ASP A 248 -13.83 -20.20 16.96
CA ASP A 248 -13.48 -21.33 17.85
C ASP A 248 -12.95 -20.80 19.20
N ALA A 249 -12.13 -19.75 19.16
CA ALA A 249 -11.68 -19.05 20.36
C ALA A 249 -12.85 -18.49 21.18
N LYS A 250 -13.88 -17.91 20.54
CA LYS A 250 -15.06 -17.40 21.25
C LYS A 250 -15.80 -18.53 21.94
N ALA A 251 -16.02 -19.67 21.27
CA ALA A 251 -16.70 -20.81 21.87
C ALA A 251 -15.99 -21.27 23.17
N LYS A 252 -14.65 -21.35 23.14
CA LYS A 252 -13.85 -21.72 24.31
C LYS A 252 -13.86 -20.68 25.44
N LEU A 253 -13.90 -19.40 25.12
CA LEU A 253 -14.05 -18.33 26.11
C LEU A 253 -15.45 -18.33 26.74
N LEU A 254 -16.51 -18.66 25.99
CA LEU A 254 -17.86 -18.83 26.54
C LEU A 254 -17.96 -20.07 27.44
N GLU A 255 -17.29 -21.18 27.10
CA GLU A 255 -17.19 -22.38 27.95
C GLU A 255 -16.57 -22.03 29.32
N ILE A 256 -15.53 -21.17 29.35
CA ILE A 256 -14.97 -20.64 30.60
C ILE A 256 -15.95 -19.72 31.32
N GLN A 257 -16.74 -18.90 30.61
CA GLN A 257 -17.72 -18.00 31.20
C GLN A 257 -18.81 -18.75 31.99
N GLU A 258 -19.22 -19.93 31.52
CA GLU A 258 -20.18 -20.80 32.22
C GLU A 258 -19.56 -21.47 33.46
N LEU A 259 -18.26 -21.80 33.42
CA LEU A 259 -17.54 -22.47 34.51
C LEU A 259 -17.10 -21.49 35.63
N GLU A 260 -16.66 -20.28 35.29
CA GLU A 260 -16.25 -19.23 36.22
C GLU A 260 -16.52 -17.82 35.66
N PRO A 261 -17.72 -17.24 35.91
CA PRO A 261 -18.13 -15.93 35.38
C PRO A 261 -17.22 -14.74 35.76
N ASN A 262 -16.38 -14.90 36.78
CA ASN A 262 -15.50 -13.86 37.32
C ASN A 262 -14.01 -14.06 36.92
N TYR A 263 -13.70 -14.92 35.94
CA TYR A 263 -12.32 -15.16 35.51
C TYR A 263 -11.66 -13.88 34.97
N VAL A 264 -10.63 -13.39 35.67
CA VAL A 264 -10.12 -12.01 35.56
C VAL A 264 -9.72 -11.60 34.14
N GLN A 265 -9.16 -12.51 33.34
CA GLN A 265 -8.68 -12.21 31.98
C GLN A 265 -9.78 -12.34 30.90
N LEU A 266 -10.96 -12.87 31.26
CA LEU A 266 -11.98 -13.26 30.29
C LEU A 266 -12.60 -12.08 29.51
N PRO A 267 -12.95 -10.92 30.12
CA PRO A 267 -13.60 -9.82 29.41
C PRO A 267 -12.74 -9.24 28.28
N ASP A 268 -11.44 -9.05 28.52
CA ASP A 268 -10.50 -8.51 27.53
C ASP A 268 -10.33 -9.45 26.32
N TYR A 269 -10.29 -10.76 26.57
CA TYR A 269 -10.20 -11.77 25.52
C TYR A 269 -11.51 -11.87 24.73
N LEU A 270 -12.67 -11.85 25.39
CA LEU A 270 -13.97 -11.83 24.70
C LEU A 270 -14.11 -10.58 23.82
N ALA A 271 -13.85 -9.38 24.36
CA ALA A 271 -13.95 -8.13 23.61
C ALA A 271 -12.98 -8.08 22.40
N ARG A 272 -11.76 -8.61 22.56
CA ARG A 272 -10.79 -8.79 21.47
C ARG A 272 -11.33 -9.72 20.38
N VAL A 273 -11.83 -10.90 20.78
CA VAL A 273 -12.33 -11.91 19.83
C VAL A 273 -13.58 -11.43 19.10
N GLU A 274 -14.54 -10.80 19.79
CA GLU A 274 -15.75 -10.25 19.18
C GLU A 274 -15.46 -9.16 18.15
N LYS A 275 -14.41 -8.36 18.36
CA LYS A 275 -13.94 -7.36 17.40
C LYS A 275 -13.34 -7.97 16.13
N GLU A 276 -12.61 -9.08 16.24
CA GLU A 276 -11.87 -9.67 15.12
C GLU A 276 -12.68 -10.68 14.28
N ILE A 277 -13.74 -11.30 14.83
CA ILE A 277 -14.66 -12.16 14.06
C ILE A 277 -15.15 -11.52 12.74
N PRO A 278 -15.68 -10.28 12.70
CA PRO A 278 -16.12 -9.66 11.44
C PRO A 278 -14.95 -9.32 10.51
N ASN A 279 -13.75 -9.03 11.04
CA ASN A 279 -12.55 -8.83 10.22
C ASN A 279 -12.15 -10.13 9.53
N GLN A 280 -12.14 -11.25 10.27
CA GLN A 280 -11.86 -12.59 9.73
C GLN A 280 -12.86 -12.97 8.63
N GLN A 281 -14.17 -12.79 8.88
CA GLN A 281 -15.21 -13.07 7.89
C GLN A 281 -15.01 -12.27 6.58
N ALA A 282 -14.66 -10.98 6.68
CA ALA A 282 -14.35 -10.15 5.51
C ALA A 282 -13.05 -10.57 4.79
N LEU A 283 -12.06 -11.12 5.50
CA LEU A 283 -10.84 -11.67 4.90
C LEU A 283 -11.11 -13.00 4.18
N ASP A 284 -11.96 -13.86 4.74
CA ASP A 284 -12.38 -15.11 4.11
C ASP A 284 -13.26 -14.87 2.88
N GLU A 285 -14.18 -13.89 2.93
CA GLU A 285 -14.90 -13.38 1.75
C GLU A 285 -13.93 -12.90 0.66
N ALA A 286 -12.94 -12.06 1.03
CA ALA A 286 -11.96 -11.52 0.09
C ALA A 286 -11.14 -12.62 -0.57
N LYS A 287 -10.65 -13.58 0.22
CA LYS A 287 -9.91 -14.75 -0.28
C LYS A 287 -10.77 -15.59 -1.24
N ALA A 288 -12.02 -15.89 -0.87
CA ALA A 288 -12.93 -16.68 -1.70
C ALA A 288 -13.38 -15.96 -2.99
N ALA A 289 -13.30 -14.63 -3.04
CA ALA A 289 -13.47 -13.84 -4.26
C ALA A 289 -12.19 -13.83 -5.12
N LEU A 290 -11.00 -13.68 -4.52
CA LEU A 290 -9.72 -13.80 -5.23
C LEU A 290 -9.52 -15.20 -5.84
N GLU A 291 -9.92 -16.27 -5.16
CA GLU A 291 -9.88 -17.64 -5.71
C GLU A 291 -10.75 -17.83 -6.97
N LYS A 292 -11.71 -16.93 -7.21
CA LYS A 292 -12.60 -16.90 -8.39
C LYS A 292 -12.23 -15.82 -9.41
N ASP A 293 -11.07 -15.16 -9.24
CA ASP A 293 -10.62 -14.01 -10.02
C ASP A 293 -11.63 -12.84 -10.06
N GLN A 294 -12.45 -12.68 -9.00
CA GLN A 294 -13.43 -11.61 -8.82
C GLN A 294 -12.80 -10.45 -8.01
N LEU A 295 -12.24 -9.47 -8.70
CA LEU A 295 -11.41 -8.44 -8.09
C LEU A 295 -12.24 -7.39 -7.32
N GLY A 296 -13.31 -6.89 -7.92
CA GLY A 296 -14.20 -5.89 -7.29
C GLY A 296 -14.81 -6.39 -5.97
N PRO A 297 -15.39 -7.60 -5.92
CA PRO A 297 -15.88 -8.20 -4.68
C PRO A 297 -14.77 -8.42 -3.63
N ALA A 298 -13.56 -8.81 -4.04
CA ALA A 298 -12.43 -8.97 -3.13
C ALA A 298 -12.00 -7.64 -2.50
N ALA A 299 -11.91 -6.57 -3.30
CA ALA A 299 -11.61 -5.23 -2.81
C ALA A 299 -12.71 -4.69 -1.87
N ALA A 300 -13.98 -4.90 -2.23
CA ALA A 300 -15.12 -4.51 -1.40
C ALA A 300 -15.13 -5.23 -0.04
N ALA A 301 -14.74 -6.51 0.00
CA ALA A 301 -14.55 -7.25 1.26
C ALA A 301 -13.35 -6.72 2.07
N LEU A 302 -12.19 -6.49 1.44
CA LEU A 302 -11.00 -5.89 2.07
C LEU A 302 -11.19 -4.44 2.56
N ALA A 303 -12.26 -3.77 2.11
CA ALA A 303 -12.68 -2.45 2.59
C ALA A 303 -13.57 -2.50 3.85
N LYS A 304 -14.18 -3.66 4.18
CA LYS A 304 -14.92 -3.87 5.44
C LYS A 304 -14.00 -4.01 6.65
N VAL A 305 -12.77 -4.52 6.44
CA VAL A 305 -11.81 -4.85 7.50
C VAL A 305 -11.32 -3.59 8.20
N SER A 306 -11.38 -3.57 9.54
CA SER A 306 -10.93 -2.42 10.33
C SER A 306 -9.42 -2.17 10.18
N LYS A 307 -9.02 -0.89 10.20
CA LYS A 307 -7.61 -0.47 10.11
C LYS A 307 -6.78 -0.87 11.33
N ASP A 308 -7.44 -1.20 12.43
CA ASP A 308 -6.83 -1.61 13.71
C ASP A 308 -7.13 -3.09 14.05
N THR A 309 -7.32 -3.91 13.01
CA THR A 309 -7.31 -5.37 13.10
C THR A 309 -5.91 -5.88 13.42
N GLN A 310 -5.84 -6.97 14.17
CA GLN A 310 -4.62 -7.73 14.40
C GLN A 310 -4.24 -8.64 13.23
N LEU A 311 -5.13 -8.81 12.24
CA LEU A 311 -4.92 -9.60 11.02
C LEU A 311 -4.22 -8.80 9.90
N PHE A 312 -3.39 -7.82 10.27
CA PHE A 312 -2.78 -6.86 9.34
C PHE A 312 -1.86 -7.52 8.31
N GLU A 313 -1.21 -8.63 8.64
CA GLU A 313 -0.41 -9.43 7.70
C GLU A 313 -1.29 -10.07 6.62
N THR A 314 -2.39 -10.70 7.01
CA THR A 314 -3.37 -11.27 6.08
C THR A 314 -3.97 -10.20 5.17
N VAL A 315 -4.26 -9.01 5.72
CA VAL A 315 -4.67 -7.82 4.95
C VAL A 315 -3.60 -7.40 3.94
N ARG A 316 -2.32 -7.34 4.34
CA ARG A 316 -1.17 -7.00 3.47
C ARG A 316 -1.03 -8.03 2.34
N GLN A 317 -1.03 -9.32 2.67
CA GLN A 317 -0.92 -10.43 1.70
C GLN A 317 -2.07 -10.44 0.69
N LEU A 318 -3.33 -10.32 1.14
CA LEU A 318 -4.49 -10.32 0.24
C LEU A 318 -4.55 -9.04 -0.63
N ARG A 319 -4.10 -7.89 -0.13
CA ARG A 319 -3.98 -6.66 -0.96
C ARG A 319 -2.87 -6.77 -2.02
N THR A 320 -1.73 -7.38 -1.70
CA THR A 320 -0.70 -7.69 -2.70
C THR A 320 -1.24 -8.67 -3.75
N SER A 321 -1.88 -9.75 -3.33
CA SER A 321 -2.46 -10.75 -4.25
C SER A 321 -3.59 -10.18 -5.13
N LEU A 322 -4.40 -9.25 -4.60
CA LEU A 322 -5.41 -8.51 -5.37
C LEU A 322 -4.74 -7.72 -6.52
N LYS A 323 -3.67 -6.98 -6.20
CA LYS A 323 -2.93 -6.18 -7.19
C LYS A 323 -2.23 -7.04 -8.23
N ASP A 324 -1.49 -8.08 -7.82
CA ASP A 324 -0.81 -8.99 -8.74
C ASP A 324 -1.80 -9.65 -9.73
N LYS A 325 -3.02 -9.95 -9.25
CA LYS A 325 -4.12 -10.42 -10.10
C LYS A 325 -4.71 -9.31 -10.96
N ALA A 326 -4.86 -8.08 -10.49
CA ALA A 326 -5.30 -6.94 -11.31
C ALA A 326 -4.34 -6.70 -12.50
N ASP A 327 -3.04 -6.58 -12.23
CA ASP A 327 -1.98 -6.45 -13.25
C ASP A 327 -2.04 -7.60 -14.29
N LYS A 328 -2.32 -8.83 -13.85
CA LYS A 328 -2.52 -9.97 -14.76
C LYS A 328 -3.80 -9.82 -15.58
N ARG A 329 -4.93 -9.51 -14.95
CA ARG A 329 -6.25 -9.43 -15.58
C ARG A 329 -6.32 -8.31 -16.61
N VAL A 330 -5.57 -7.21 -16.44
CA VAL A 330 -5.39 -6.18 -17.48
C VAL A 330 -4.61 -6.69 -18.69
N ARG A 331 -3.57 -7.52 -18.50
CA ARG A 331 -2.88 -8.19 -19.62
C ARG A 331 -3.80 -9.16 -20.36
N ASP A 332 -4.63 -9.91 -19.64
CA ASP A 332 -5.65 -10.78 -20.23
C ASP A 332 -6.68 -9.96 -21.04
N ALA A 333 -7.14 -8.82 -20.52
CA ALA A 333 -8.06 -7.91 -21.20
C ALA A 333 -7.47 -7.25 -22.45
N LEU A 334 -6.19 -6.88 -22.45
CA LEU A 334 -5.46 -6.39 -23.63
C LEU A 334 -5.48 -7.43 -24.76
N ALA A 335 -5.13 -8.68 -24.46
CA ALA A 335 -5.14 -9.77 -25.44
C ALA A 335 -6.55 -10.04 -26.00
N LEU A 336 -7.60 -9.90 -25.18
CA LEU A 336 -9.00 -10.03 -25.63
C LEU A 336 -9.43 -8.84 -26.50
N PHE A 337 -8.97 -7.63 -26.20
CA PHE A 337 -9.22 -6.43 -27.02
C PHE A 337 -8.58 -6.55 -28.41
N GLU A 338 -7.33 -7.02 -28.50
CA GLU A 338 -6.66 -7.33 -29.77
C GLU A 338 -7.40 -8.40 -30.59
N GLN A 339 -7.95 -9.42 -29.92
CA GLN A 339 -8.83 -10.44 -30.52
C GLN A 339 -10.25 -9.94 -30.84
N LYS A 340 -10.54 -8.65 -30.62
CA LYS A 340 -11.86 -8.01 -30.80
C LYS A 340 -12.99 -8.60 -29.94
N GLN A 341 -12.65 -9.27 -28.84
CA GLN A 341 -13.60 -9.76 -27.84
C GLN A 341 -13.95 -8.63 -26.85
N LEU A 342 -14.47 -7.53 -27.41
CA LEU A 342 -14.57 -6.22 -26.75
C LEU A 342 -15.36 -6.27 -25.44
N ASP A 343 -16.48 -6.99 -25.41
CA ASP A 343 -17.35 -7.09 -24.24
C ASP A 343 -16.66 -7.84 -23.08
N GLN A 344 -15.80 -8.81 -23.40
CA GLN A 344 -14.99 -9.53 -22.41
C GLN A 344 -13.87 -8.64 -21.90
N ALA A 345 -13.17 -7.93 -22.79
CA ALA A 345 -12.13 -6.95 -22.40
C ALA A 345 -12.69 -5.83 -21.52
N LYS A 346 -13.91 -5.32 -21.82
CA LYS A 346 -14.59 -4.33 -20.98
C LYS A 346 -14.99 -4.92 -19.63
N ALA A 347 -15.66 -6.08 -19.60
CA ALA A 347 -16.10 -6.72 -18.35
C ALA A 347 -14.94 -7.03 -17.39
N ILE A 348 -13.77 -7.41 -17.90
CA ILE A 348 -12.56 -7.62 -17.07
C ILE A 348 -12.01 -6.30 -16.55
N THR A 349 -11.95 -5.26 -17.38
CA THR A 349 -11.45 -3.95 -16.93
C THR A 349 -12.43 -3.23 -16.01
N ASP A 350 -13.75 -3.49 -16.11
CA ASP A 350 -14.76 -3.04 -15.14
C ASP A 350 -14.53 -3.69 -13.76
N ASP A 351 -14.25 -5.00 -13.70
CA ASP A 351 -13.90 -5.71 -12.45
C ASP A 351 -12.56 -5.24 -11.86
N VAL A 352 -11.55 -4.98 -12.70
CA VAL A 352 -10.28 -4.36 -12.26
C VAL A 352 -10.51 -2.95 -11.70
N LEU A 353 -11.27 -2.09 -12.37
CA LEU A 353 -11.51 -0.71 -11.94
C LEU A 353 -12.43 -0.62 -10.71
N ALA A 354 -13.26 -1.63 -10.46
CA ALA A 354 -13.99 -1.77 -9.20
C ALA A 354 -13.06 -2.10 -8.00
N ALA A 355 -11.88 -2.70 -8.26
CA ALA A 355 -10.88 -3.00 -7.25
C ALA A 355 -9.81 -1.89 -7.10
N GLU A 356 -9.29 -1.39 -8.22
CA GLU A 356 -8.29 -0.34 -8.29
C GLU A 356 -8.79 0.80 -9.20
N PRO A 357 -9.58 1.75 -8.67
CA PRO A 357 -10.14 2.86 -9.44
C PRO A 357 -9.12 3.79 -10.10
N GLU A 358 -7.82 3.68 -9.78
CA GLU A 358 -6.72 4.44 -10.39
C GLU A 358 -5.76 3.59 -11.24
N HIS A 359 -6.12 2.35 -11.58
CA HIS A 359 -5.31 1.51 -12.46
C HIS A 359 -5.29 2.06 -13.89
N ARG A 360 -4.24 2.83 -14.22
CA ARG A 360 -4.08 3.58 -15.48
C ARG A 360 -4.40 2.77 -16.73
N ASP A 361 -3.77 1.62 -16.89
CA ASP A 361 -3.89 0.84 -18.13
C ASP A 361 -5.27 0.18 -18.27
N ALA A 362 -5.92 -0.18 -17.14
CA ALA A 362 -7.31 -0.62 -17.12
C ALA A 362 -8.27 0.48 -17.60
N LYS A 363 -8.08 1.75 -17.16
CA LYS A 363 -8.88 2.90 -17.66
C LYS A 363 -8.77 3.03 -19.17
N VAL A 364 -7.54 3.00 -19.70
CA VAL A 364 -7.26 3.14 -21.14
C VAL A 364 -7.93 2.03 -21.95
N VAL A 365 -7.84 0.78 -21.52
CA VAL A 365 -8.45 -0.37 -22.22
C VAL A 365 -9.98 -0.35 -22.09
N ASN A 366 -10.53 0.04 -20.94
CA ASN A 366 -11.98 0.15 -20.75
C ASN A 366 -12.60 1.20 -21.67
N GLU A 367 -12.02 2.41 -21.72
CA GLU A 367 -12.46 3.48 -22.63
C GLU A 367 -12.34 3.07 -24.10
N GLN A 368 -11.27 2.35 -24.48
CA GLN A 368 -11.11 1.86 -25.85
C GLN A 368 -12.13 0.77 -26.20
N ALA A 369 -12.39 -0.16 -25.28
CA ALA A 369 -13.42 -1.18 -25.45
C ALA A 369 -14.82 -0.57 -25.55
N GLU A 370 -15.18 0.38 -24.67
CA GLU A 370 -16.46 1.09 -24.71
C GLU A 370 -16.67 1.85 -26.02
N ARG A 371 -15.66 2.61 -26.48
CA ARG A 371 -15.73 3.32 -27.78
C ARG A 371 -15.84 2.34 -28.95
N ALA A 372 -15.14 1.21 -28.91
CA ALA A 372 -15.20 0.20 -29.96
C ALA A 372 -16.55 -0.54 -29.98
N ILE A 373 -17.15 -0.82 -28.82
CA ILE A 373 -18.52 -1.35 -28.66
C ILE A 373 -19.53 -0.34 -29.23
N ALA A 374 -19.43 0.93 -28.84
CA ALA A 374 -20.32 1.99 -29.34
C ALA A 374 -20.22 2.20 -30.86
N ILE A 375 -19.07 1.93 -31.48
CA ILE A 375 -18.91 1.94 -32.95
C ILE A 375 -19.45 0.66 -33.60
N ARG A 376 -19.27 -0.51 -32.98
CA ARG A 376 -19.80 -1.80 -33.45
C ARG A 376 -21.32 -1.82 -33.45
N ASP A 377 -21.93 -1.31 -32.38
CA ASP A 377 -23.36 -1.38 -32.10
C ASP A 377 -24.09 -0.09 -32.51
N ALA A 378 -23.39 0.86 -33.13
CA ALA A 378 -24.00 2.04 -33.74
C ALA A 378 -25.00 1.61 -34.82
N PRO A 379 -26.26 2.13 -34.82
CA PRO A 379 -27.17 1.88 -35.92
C PRO A 379 -26.56 2.45 -37.21
N PRO A 380 -26.77 1.81 -38.37
CA PRO A 380 -26.28 2.32 -39.65
C PRO A 380 -26.80 3.76 -39.84
N PRO A 381 -25.96 4.71 -40.27
CA PRO A 381 -26.38 6.09 -40.44
C PRO A 381 -27.57 6.14 -41.41
N PRO A 382 -28.61 6.96 -41.13
CA PRO A 382 -29.79 7.02 -41.97
C PRO A 382 -29.37 7.33 -43.42
N PRO A 383 -29.95 6.64 -44.42
CA PRO A 383 -29.53 6.77 -45.81
C PRO A 383 -29.59 8.24 -46.21
N THR A 384 -28.42 8.82 -46.49
CA THR A 384 -28.31 10.26 -46.71
C THR A 384 -29.04 10.61 -47.98
N VAL A 385 -30.23 11.22 -47.83
CA VAL A 385 -30.95 11.84 -48.93
C VAL A 385 -30.01 12.88 -49.52
N ARG A 386 -29.44 12.56 -50.68
CA ARG A 386 -28.59 13.50 -51.41
C ARG A 386 -29.43 14.74 -51.71
N GLU A 387 -29.13 15.83 -51.00
CA GLU A 387 -29.65 17.15 -51.37
C GLU A 387 -29.41 17.34 -52.87
N ALA A 388 -30.43 17.78 -53.62
CA ALA A 388 -30.26 18.07 -55.03
C ALA A 388 -29.10 19.09 -55.18
N PRO A 389 -28.11 18.82 -56.06
CA PRO A 389 -26.90 19.63 -56.14
C PRO A 389 -27.28 21.09 -56.38
N LYS A 390 -26.79 22.01 -55.53
CA LYS A 390 -27.31 23.38 -55.55
C LYS A 390 -26.91 24.04 -56.87
N PRO A 391 -27.74 24.90 -57.49
CA PRO A 391 -27.53 25.38 -58.86
C PRO A 391 -26.18 26.07 -59.12
N TRP A 392 -25.52 26.55 -58.06
CA TRP A 392 -24.20 27.18 -58.09
C TRP A 392 -23.02 26.24 -57.79
N ASP A 393 -23.23 25.03 -57.27
CA ASP A 393 -22.11 24.16 -56.84
C ASP A 393 -21.23 23.75 -58.05
N GLN A 394 -21.83 23.49 -59.22
CA GLN A 394 -21.09 23.29 -60.48
C GLN A 394 -20.23 24.50 -60.89
N ALA A 395 -20.68 25.73 -60.59
CA ALA A 395 -19.90 26.94 -60.85
C ALA A 395 -18.70 27.04 -59.90
N VAL A 396 -18.88 26.67 -58.63
CA VAL A 396 -17.79 26.58 -57.64
C VAL A 396 -16.77 25.53 -58.06
N ASP A 397 -17.21 24.36 -58.53
CA ASP A 397 -16.30 23.28 -58.97
C ASP A 397 -15.47 23.67 -60.18
N ARG A 398 -16.07 24.29 -61.21
CA ARG A 398 -15.31 24.85 -62.35
C ARG A 398 -14.27 25.87 -61.91
N PHE A 399 -14.61 26.73 -60.96
CA PHE A 399 -13.67 27.73 -60.43
C PHE A 399 -12.50 27.08 -59.67
N ARG A 400 -12.79 26.08 -58.79
CA ARG A 400 -11.77 25.25 -58.13
C ARG A 400 -10.82 24.63 -59.15
N ASP A 401 -11.37 24.12 -60.25
CA ASP A 401 -10.63 23.41 -61.29
C ASP A 401 -9.75 24.29 -62.19
N GLY A 402 -9.93 25.62 -62.18
CA GLY A 402 -9.18 26.56 -63.03
C GLY A 402 -10.00 27.21 -64.15
N ASP A 403 -11.27 26.82 -64.33
CA ASP A 403 -12.15 27.33 -65.38
C ASP A 403 -12.97 28.54 -64.89
N LEU A 404 -12.31 29.70 -64.79
CA LEU A 404 -12.95 30.95 -64.36
C LEU A 404 -14.10 31.38 -65.30
N ASN A 405 -13.93 31.20 -66.61
CA ASN A 405 -14.91 31.65 -67.59
C ASN A 405 -16.16 30.76 -67.58
N GLY A 406 -15.99 29.43 -67.54
CA GLY A 406 -17.10 28.49 -67.38
C GLY A 406 -17.76 28.59 -66.01
N ALA A 407 -17.02 28.88 -64.93
CA ALA A 407 -17.58 29.17 -63.62
C ALA A 407 -18.51 30.40 -63.65
N VAL A 408 -18.07 31.51 -64.24
CA VAL A 408 -18.90 32.72 -64.41
C VAL A 408 -20.13 32.42 -65.29
N ALA A 409 -19.98 31.65 -66.36
CA ALA A 409 -21.10 31.25 -67.22
C ALA A 409 -22.14 30.39 -66.47
N MET A 410 -21.71 29.42 -65.66
CA MET A 410 -22.59 28.60 -64.83
C MET A 410 -23.28 29.43 -63.72
N ALA A 411 -22.55 30.34 -63.07
CA ALA A 411 -23.11 31.25 -62.08
C ALA A 411 -24.16 32.18 -62.71
N ASN A 412 -23.92 32.70 -63.91
CA ASN A 412 -24.89 33.50 -64.67
C ASN A 412 -26.15 32.68 -65.03
N ALA A 413 -25.99 31.42 -65.46
CA ALA A 413 -27.12 30.54 -65.79
C ALA A 413 -28.08 30.29 -64.61
N CYS A 414 -27.61 30.40 -63.36
CA CYS A 414 -28.45 30.33 -62.16
C CYS A 414 -28.73 31.70 -61.48
N ALA A 415 -28.16 32.81 -61.97
CA ALA A 415 -28.32 34.15 -61.41
C ALA A 415 -29.78 34.64 -61.41
N GLY A 416 -30.59 34.22 -62.38
CA GLY A 416 -32.04 34.50 -62.38
C GLY A 416 -32.84 33.70 -61.35
N LYS A 417 -32.28 32.61 -60.79
CA LYS A 417 -32.98 31.63 -59.93
C LYS A 417 -32.54 31.67 -58.46
N SER A 418 -31.38 32.28 -58.15
CA SER A 418 -30.84 32.35 -56.78
C SER A 418 -30.05 33.64 -56.54
N PRO A 419 -30.24 34.33 -55.40
CA PRO A 419 -29.37 35.44 -54.98
C PRO A 419 -27.91 35.03 -54.84
N GLN A 420 -27.64 33.83 -54.30
CA GLN A 420 -26.29 33.30 -54.13
C GLN A 420 -25.54 33.19 -55.46
N CYS A 421 -26.23 32.83 -56.55
CA CYS A 421 -25.63 32.83 -57.89
C CYS A 421 -25.19 34.24 -58.35
N LYS A 422 -25.97 35.30 -58.03
CA LYS A 422 -25.58 36.69 -58.31
C LYS A 422 -24.36 37.10 -57.48
N THR A 423 -24.34 36.78 -56.19
CA THR A 423 -23.20 37.05 -55.30
C THR A 423 -21.94 36.32 -55.77
N LEU A 424 -22.06 35.05 -56.15
CA LEU A 424 -20.95 34.22 -56.62
C LEU A 424 -20.39 34.76 -57.94
N MET A 425 -21.25 35.10 -58.90
CA MET A 425 -20.86 35.73 -60.17
C MET A 425 -20.11 37.05 -59.94
N ALA A 426 -20.59 37.90 -59.02
CA ALA A 426 -19.91 39.14 -58.67
C ALA A 426 -18.53 38.89 -58.04
N GLN A 427 -18.41 37.94 -57.11
CA GLN A 427 -17.13 37.55 -56.50
C GLN A 427 -16.14 37.01 -57.55
N MET A 428 -16.61 36.17 -58.49
CA MET A 428 -15.78 35.64 -59.58
C MET A 428 -15.32 36.73 -60.55
N ALA A 429 -16.17 37.73 -60.85
CA ALA A 429 -15.79 38.88 -61.67
C ALA A 429 -14.73 39.76 -60.97
N ASP A 430 -14.92 40.05 -59.68
CA ASP A 430 -13.95 40.76 -58.84
C ASP A 430 -12.61 40.01 -58.78
N PHE A 431 -12.64 38.70 -58.56
CA PHE A 431 -11.47 37.83 -58.58
C PHE A 431 -10.76 37.91 -59.94
N GLY A 432 -11.51 37.77 -61.05
CA GLY A 432 -10.96 37.84 -62.40
C GLY A 432 -10.31 39.19 -62.74
N ASN A 433 -10.86 40.29 -62.23
CA ASN A 433 -10.30 41.63 -62.43
C ASN A 433 -8.98 41.84 -61.66
N LEU A 434 -8.83 41.23 -60.47
CA LEU A 434 -7.56 41.19 -59.75
C LEU A 434 -6.57 40.22 -60.42
N TYR A 435 -7.03 39.03 -60.82
CA TYR A 435 -6.21 37.98 -61.43
C TYR A 435 -5.60 38.40 -62.77
N LYS A 436 -6.32 39.18 -63.58
CA LYS A 436 -5.78 39.81 -64.81
C LYS A 436 -4.61 40.78 -64.57
N LYS A 437 -4.41 41.24 -63.32
CA LYS A 437 -3.35 42.15 -62.89
C LYS A 437 -2.39 41.50 -61.89
N LEU A 438 -2.35 40.16 -61.84
CA LEU A 438 -1.69 39.41 -60.77
C LEU A 438 -0.21 39.77 -60.56
N GLU A 439 0.48 40.20 -61.61
CA GLU A 439 1.89 40.63 -61.59
C GLU A 439 2.07 42.06 -61.03
N ASP A 440 1.05 42.91 -61.11
CA ASP A 440 1.06 44.29 -60.58
C ASP A 440 0.52 44.39 -59.14
N LEU A 441 -0.21 43.37 -58.65
CA LEU A 441 -0.84 43.43 -57.33
C LEU A 441 0.19 43.59 -56.19
N ASP A 442 -0.14 44.46 -55.24
CA ASP A 442 0.57 44.58 -53.96
C ASP A 442 0.10 43.52 -52.95
N ALA A 443 0.65 43.56 -51.74
CA ALA A 443 0.23 42.65 -50.65
C ALA A 443 -1.28 42.75 -50.32
N LYS A 444 -1.90 43.94 -50.44
CA LYS A 444 -3.33 44.12 -50.19
C LYS A 444 -4.18 43.55 -51.33
N GLY A 445 -3.79 43.79 -52.59
CA GLY A 445 -4.45 43.24 -53.77
C GLY A 445 -4.41 41.71 -53.79
N LEU A 446 -3.25 41.12 -53.48
CA LEU A 446 -3.08 39.67 -53.35
C LEU A 446 -3.92 39.10 -52.19
N ALA A 447 -3.95 39.75 -51.03
CA ALA A 447 -4.79 39.33 -49.91
C ALA A 447 -6.29 39.35 -50.25
N ARG A 448 -6.78 40.38 -50.97
CA ARG A 448 -8.19 40.43 -51.45
C ARG A 448 -8.49 39.32 -52.45
N LEU A 449 -7.55 39.01 -53.35
CA LEU A 449 -7.70 37.93 -54.32
C LEU A 449 -7.83 36.56 -53.62
N LEU A 450 -7.00 36.29 -52.61
CA LEU A 450 -7.04 35.04 -51.83
C LEU A 450 -8.29 34.95 -50.92
N ASP A 451 -8.77 36.07 -50.38
CA ASP A 451 -10.04 36.12 -49.64
C ASP A 451 -11.25 35.84 -50.54
N LEU A 452 -11.28 36.39 -51.76
CA LEU A 452 -12.30 36.07 -52.76
C LEU A 452 -12.26 34.60 -53.17
N ASP A 453 -11.08 34.04 -53.43
CA ASP A 453 -10.89 32.60 -53.69
C ASP A 453 -11.47 31.74 -52.56
N LYS A 454 -11.14 32.07 -51.32
CA LYS A 454 -11.61 31.36 -50.12
C LYS A 454 -13.13 31.43 -49.97
N LYS A 455 -13.74 32.58 -50.28
CA LYS A 455 -15.20 32.80 -50.25
C LYS A 455 -15.93 32.00 -51.34
N ILE A 456 -15.43 32.06 -52.57
CA ILE A 456 -16.00 31.33 -53.72
C ILE A 456 -15.93 29.81 -53.49
N THR A 457 -14.77 29.31 -53.04
CA THR A 457 -14.48 27.88 -52.91
C THR A 457 -14.99 27.24 -51.61
N LYS A 458 -15.60 28.03 -50.71
CA LYS A 458 -15.99 27.65 -49.34
C LYS A 458 -14.80 27.12 -48.51
N GLY A 459 -13.63 27.73 -48.67
CA GLY A 459 -12.42 27.43 -47.89
C GLY A 459 -11.45 26.41 -48.49
N GLN A 460 -11.80 25.74 -49.60
CA GLN A 460 -10.97 24.68 -50.20
C GLN A 460 -9.85 25.20 -51.12
N GLY A 461 -9.92 26.45 -51.57
CA GLY A 461 -8.98 27.03 -52.53
C GLY A 461 -9.24 26.57 -53.98
N SER A 462 -8.53 27.17 -54.93
CA SER A 462 -8.59 26.82 -56.36
C SER A 462 -7.23 26.55 -56.98
N LYS A 463 -7.20 26.06 -58.22
CA LYS A 463 -5.97 26.04 -59.03
C LYS A 463 -5.55 27.43 -59.50
N LEU A 464 -6.49 28.38 -59.61
CA LEU A 464 -6.21 29.77 -60.00
C LEU A 464 -5.35 30.48 -58.93
N SER A 465 -5.74 30.36 -57.66
CA SER A 465 -5.12 31.09 -56.57
C SER A 465 -3.70 30.63 -56.23
N ARG A 466 -3.25 29.44 -56.68
CA ARG A 466 -1.90 28.90 -56.40
C ARG A 466 -0.77 29.88 -56.67
N ASN A 467 -0.70 30.43 -57.89
CA ASN A 467 0.36 31.38 -58.27
C ASN A 467 0.29 32.67 -57.44
N ALA A 468 -0.92 33.11 -57.08
CA ALA A 468 -1.13 34.27 -56.22
C ALA A 468 -0.74 33.99 -54.75
N GLY A 469 -1.01 32.79 -54.26
CA GLY A 469 -0.64 32.28 -52.95
C GLY A 469 0.88 32.26 -52.79
N THR A 470 1.59 31.61 -53.71
CA THR A 470 3.05 31.57 -53.72
C THR A 470 3.66 32.98 -53.87
N ARG A 471 3.08 33.88 -54.68
CA ARG A 471 3.56 35.28 -54.78
C ARG A 471 3.34 36.07 -53.47
N ALA A 472 2.17 35.96 -52.87
CA ALA A 472 1.86 36.60 -51.59
C ALA A 472 2.74 36.05 -50.46
N ALA A 473 2.94 34.72 -50.41
CA ALA A 473 3.81 34.05 -49.46
C ALA A 473 5.26 34.53 -49.57
N ASN A 474 5.78 34.69 -50.80
CA ASN A 474 7.12 35.26 -51.02
C ASN A 474 7.24 36.72 -50.54
N ILE A 475 6.19 37.53 -50.67
CA ILE A 475 6.18 38.92 -50.17
C ILE A 475 6.17 38.94 -48.64
N PHE A 476 5.23 38.21 -48.01
CA PHE A 476 5.16 38.10 -46.55
C PHE A 476 6.42 37.46 -45.95
N PHE A 477 7.02 36.46 -46.62
CA PHE A 477 8.30 35.86 -46.22
C PHE A 477 9.47 36.85 -46.25
N LYS A 478 9.54 37.73 -47.26
CA LYS A 478 10.54 38.82 -47.29
C LYS A 478 10.35 39.78 -46.11
N SER A 479 9.11 40.16 -45.81
CA SER A 479 8.79 40.97 -44.62
C SER A 479 9.12 40.26 -43.30
N ALA A 480 8.86 38.96 -43.21
CA ALA A 480 9.20 38.13 -42.04
C ALA A 480 10.72 38.03 -41.83
N SER A 481 11.47 37.80 -42.92
CA SER A 481 12.93 37.72 -42.90
C SER A 481 13.57 39.04 -42.49
N ALA A 482 13.07 40.17 -43.01
CA ALA A 482 13.52 41.50 -42.61
C ALA A 482 13.21 41.79 -41.13
N ALA A 483 11.98 41.51 -40.67
CA ALA A 483 11.61 41.67 -39.26
C ALA A 483 12.47 40.80 -38.32
N LYS A 484 12.75 39.54 -38.72
CA LYS A 484 13.65 38.63 -37.99
C LYS A 484 15.08 39.20 -37.90
N ALA A 485 15.63 39.70 -38.99
CA ALA A 485 16.96 40.31 -39.03
C ALA A 485 17.05 41.58 -38.17
N SER A 486 15.97 42.36 -38.08
CA SER A 486 15.86 43.52 -37.19
C SER A 486 15.44 43.18 -35.74
N GLY A 487 15.46 41.90 -35.34
CA GLY A 487 15.10 41.45 -33.99
C GLY A 487 13.62 41.59 -33.61
N GLN A 488 12.74 41.95 -34.54
CA GLN A 488 11.31 42.16 -34.30
C GLN A 488 10.55 40.83 -34.41
N TYR A 489 10.87 39.87 -33.54
CA TYR A 489 10.47 38.47 -33.65
C TYR A 489 8.95 38.26 -33.73
N GLY A 490 8.14 39.03 -32.98
CA GLY A 490 6.68 38.96 -33.09
C GLY A 490 6.15 39.35 -34.47
N ARG A 491 6.74 40.37 -35.12
CA ARG A 491 6.41 40.75 -36.50
C ARG A 491 6.97 39.76 -37.53
N ALA A 492 8.10 39.11 -37.22
CA ALA A 492 8.60 38.00 -38.03
C ALA A 492 7.61 36.82 -38.03
N MET A 493 7.10 36.47 -36.84
CA MET A 493 6.10 35.42 -36.67
C MET A 493 4.77 35.75 -37.36
N GLU A 494 4.24 36.96 -37.17
CA GLU A 494 3.01 37.46 -37.82
C GLU A 494 3.10 37.33 -39.36
N ASN A 495 4.22 37.77 -39.95
CA ASN A 495 4.39 37.73 -41.40
C ASN A 495 4.70 36.31 -41.90
N ALA A 496 5.40 35.46 -41.14
CA ALA A 496 5.59 34.06 -41.49
C ALA A 496 4.26 33.28 -41.47
N GLN A 497 3.38 33.56 -40.50
CA GLN A 497 2.01 33.01 -40.48
C GLN A 497 1.19 33.48 -41.68
N ARG A 498 1.25 34.77 -42.07
CA ARG A 498 0.59 35.26 -43.29
C ARG A 498 1.13 34.58 -44.56
N ALA A 499 2.44 34.29 -44.61
CA ALA A 499 3.01 33.53 -45.72
C ALA A 499 2.44 32.11 -45.80
N LEU A 500 2.33 31.40 -44.67
CA LEU A 500 1.76 30.05 -44.60
C LEU A 500 0.23 30.02 -44.81
N GLN A 501 -0.48 31.11 -44.53
CA GLN A 501 -1.91 31.24 -44.90
C GLN A 501 -2.12 31.42 -46.41
N ALA A 502 -1.12 31.92 -47.14
CA ALA A 502 -1.15 32.08 -48.58
C ALA A 502 -0.57 30.86 -49.32
N ASP A 503 0.45 30.22 -48.77
CA ASP A 503 1.07 28.99 -49.27
C ASP A 503 1.57 28.13 -48.09
N PRO A 504 0.79 27.13 -47.62
CA PRO A 504 1.17 26.27 -46.50
C PRO A 504 2.47 25.47 -46.73
N SER A 505 2.88 25.30 -48.00
CA SER A 505 4.08 24.55 -48.37
C SER A 505 5.36 25.40 -48.35
N HIS A 506 5.25 26.71 -48.12
CA HIS A 506 6.36 27.67 -48.23
C HIS A 506 7.47 27.43 -47.20
N ALA A 507 8.45 26.59 -47.56
CA ALA A 507 9.52 26.10 -46.67
C ALA A 507 10.22 27.18 -45.84
N GLY A 508 10.58 28.32 -46.45
CA GLY A 508 11.24 29.42 -45.71
C GLY A 508 10.37 30.02 -44.59
N ALA A 509 9.06 30.01 -44.74
CA ALA A 509 8.14 30.53 -43.72
C ALA A 509 7.91 29.49 -42.60
N ASN A 510 7.80 28.21 -42.95
CA ASN A 510 7.81 27.11 -41.98
C ASN A 510 9.10 27.12 -41.13
N ASN A 511 10.26 27.36 -41.74
CA ASN A 511 11.53 27.50 -41.04
C ASN A 511 11.53 28.68 -40.06
N ILE A 512 11.07 29.88 -40.48
CA ILE A 512 10.95 31.02 -39.56
C ILE A 512 10.00 30.69 -38.39
N VAL A 513 8.85 30.06 -38.63
CA VAL A 513 7.93 29.63 -37.56
C VAL A 513 8.58 28.65 -36.59
N ALA A 514 9.38 27.70 -37.08
CA ALA A 514 10.12 26.75 -36.25
C ALA A 514 11.21 27.46 -35.41
N GLU A 515 11.98 28.37 -36.01
CA GLU A 515 13.00 29.16 -35.31
C GLU A 515 12.39 30.10 -34.25
N MET A 516 11.27 30.78 -34.55
CA MET A 516 10.60 31.65 -33.59
C MET A 516 10.05 30.82 -32.40
N ARG A 517 9.52 29.63 -32.64
CA ARG A 517 9.11 28.68 -31.59
C ARG A 517 10.28 28.20 -30.73
N ALA A 518 11.42 27.87 -31.33
CA ALA A 518 12.61 27.47 -30.57
C ALA A 518 13.09 28.61 -29.67
N LYS A 519 13.25 29.81 -30.23
CA LYS A 519 13.71 31.00 -29.48
C LYS A 519 12.68 31.47 -28.43
N ALA A 520 11.39 31.26 -28.67
CA ALA A 520 10.35 31.52 -27.67
C ALA A 520 10.44 30.57 -26.46
N LYS A 521 10.91 29.33 -26.63
CA LYS A 521 11.17 28.41 -25.50
C LYS A 521 12.39 28.82 -24.70
N GLU A 522 13.47 29.24 -25.36
CA GLU A 522 14.65 29.82 -24.70
C GLU A 522 14.26 31.06 -23.86
N LEU A 523 13.53 32.00 -24.47
CA LEU A 523 13.06 33.22 -23.80
C LEU A 523 12.06 32.93 -22.67
N TYR A 524 11.22 31.90 -22.82
CA TYR A 524 10.32 31.43 -21.74
C TYR A 524 11.12 30.89 -20.55
N LEU A 525 12.15 30.08 -20.77
CA LEU A 525 12.99 29.56 -19.68
C LEU A 525 13.75 30.69 -18.97
N PHE A 526 14.26 31.68 -19.72
CA PHE A 526 14.89 32.86 -19.14
C PHE A 526 13.90 33.69 -18.30
N ALA A 527 12.71 34.00 -18.85
CA ALA A 527 11.64 34.69 -18.12
C ALA A 527 11.20 33.92 -16.85
N TYR A 528 11.14 32.59 -16.93
CA TYR A 528 10.82 31.72 -15.80
C TYR A 528 11.89 31.73 -14.71
N SER A 529 13.17 31.87 -15.05
CA SER A 529 14.26 32.01 -14.06
C SER A 529 14.22 33.34 -13.30
N LEU A 530 13.58 34.37 -13.87
CA LEU A 530 13.40 35.69 -13.28
C LEU A 530 12.11 35.85 -12.47
N LYS A 531 11.15 34.92 -12.59
CA LYS A 531 9.76 35.09 -12.09
C LYS A 531 9.67 35.40 -10.59
N ASP A 532 10.53 34.80 -9.76
CA ASP A 532 10.53 34.92 -8.29
C ASP A 532 11.53 35.98 -7.78
N SER A 533 12.51 36.36 -8.62
CA SER A 533 13.66 37.18 -8.24
C SER A 533 13.60 38.61 -8.80
N ASN A 534 12.98 38.79 -9.96
CA ASN A 534 12.70 40.07 -10.60
C ASN A 534 11.47 39.94 -11.52
N PRO A 535 10.24 39.98 -10.97
CA PRO A 535 9.01 39.80 -11.73
C PRO A 535 8.76 40.94 -12.74
N GLU A 536 9.22 42.16 -12.47
CA GLU A 536 9.09 43.30 -13.38
C GLU A 536 9.84 43.06 -14.70
N ASP A 537 11.02 42.41 -14.66
CA ASP A 537 11.73 41.96 -15.85
C ASP A 537 11.12 40.70 -16.48
N ALA A 538 10.51 39.81 -15.71
CA ALA A 538 9.94 38.55 -16.22
C ALA A 538 8.70 38.78 -17.11
N VAL A 539 7.78 39.64 -16.66
CA VAL A 539 6.51 39.94 -17.35
C VAL A 539 6.66 40.39 -18.82
N PRO A 540 7.51 41.38 -19.19
CA PRO A 540 7.66 41.77 -20.59
C PRO A 540 8.24 40.64 -21.46
N LYS A 541 9.13 39.81 -20.90
CA LYS A 541 9.73 38.67 -21.62
C LYS A 541 8.68 37.58 -21.91
N PHE A 542 7.77 37.28 -20.97
CA PHE A 542 6.62 36.41 -21.25
C PHE A 542 5.66 37.00 -22.31
N ARG A 543 5.46 38.32 -22.37
CA ARG A 543 4.66 38.97 -23.43
C ARG A 543 5.33 38.85 -24.80
N GLU A 544 6.66 38.90 -24.87
CA GLU A 544 7.41 38.66 -26.11
C GLU A 544 7.30 37.18 -26.56
N VAL A 545 7.37 36.22 -25.63
CA VAL A 545 7.09 34.79 -25.91
C VAL A 545 5.70 34.62 -26.54
N MET A 546 4.67 35.27 -26.00
CA MET A 546 3.31 35.25 -26.56
C MET A 546 3.25 35.85 -27.97
N ALA A 547 4.02 36.91 -28.26
CA ALA A 547 4.09 37.50 -29.61
C ALA A 547 4.83 36.60 -30.61
N MET A 548 5.73 35.73 -30.14
CA MET A 548 6.52 34.80 -30.96
C MET A 548 5.84 33.43 -31.20
N THR A 549 4.66 33.18 -30.61
CA THR A 549 4.00 31.86 -30.62
C THR A 549 2.51 31.94 -30.96
N PRO A 550 1.93 30.95 -31.67
CA PRO A 550 0.48 30.88 -31.90
C PRO A 550 -0.30 30.70 -30.58
N SER A 551 -1.58 31.12 -30.55
CA SER A 551 -2.48 30.91 -29.40
C SER A 551 -2.61 29.44 -28.98
N GLU A 552 -2.56 28.52 -29.94
CA GLU A 552 -2.69 27.07 -29.71
C GLU A 552 -1.39 26.42 -29.18
N ASP A 553 -0.32 27.20 -29.01
CA ASP A 553 0.97 26.68 -28.55
C ASP A 553 1.03 26.58 -27.03
N GLU A 554 1.47 25.42 -26.52
CA GLU A 554 1.62 25.19 -25.08
C GLU A 554 2.53 26.26 -24.42
N THR A 555 3.55 26.72 -25.16
CA THR A 555 4.46 27.79 -24.72
C THR A 555 3.74 29.13 -24.56
N HIS A 556 2.79 29.44 -25.45
CA HIS A 556 1.96 30.65 -25.41
C HIS A 556 1.04 30.65 -24.19
N GLN A 557 0.33 29.54 -23.96
CA GLN A 557 -0.61 29.41 -22.84
C GLN A 557 0.11 29.44 -21.48
N LYS A 558 1.27 28.78 -21.37
CA LYS A 558 2.13 28.87 -20.18
C LYS A 558 2.58 30.31 -19.92
N ALA A 559 3.13 31.00 -20.94
CA ALA A 559 3.57 32.39 -20.82
C ALA A 559 2.42 33.34 -20.41
N LYS A 560 1.24 33.20 -21.04
CA LYS A 560 0.03 33.93 -20.68
C LYS A 560 -0.33 33.75 -19.21
N SER A 561 -0.33 32.50 -18.71
CA SER A 561 -0.66 32.22 -17.31
C SER A 561 0.31 32.86 -16.31
N TRP A 562 1.58 33.09 -16.68
CA TRP A 562 2.53 33.84 -15.85
C TRP A 562 2.33 35.35 -15.95
N VAL A 563 1.98 35.89 -17.12
CA VAL A 563 1.57 37.31 -17.28
C VAL A 563 0.27 37.63 -16.51
N GLU A 564 -0.54 36.62 -16.19
CA GLU A 564 -1.75 36.77 -15.37
C GLU A 564 -1.48 36.58 -13.86
N LYS A 565 -0.42 35.86 -13.47
CA LYS A 565 0.00 35.63 -12.07
C LYS A 565 0.99 36.65 -11.52
N LEU A 566 1.69 37.38 -12.40
CA LEU A 566 2.70 38.39 -12.07
C LEU A 566 2.16 39.81 -12.37
N LYS A 567 0.87 40.02 -12.12
CA LYS A 567 0.14 41.29 -12.18
C LYS A 567 -0.46 41.59 -10.82
#